data_AF-A0A4R2RCX8-F1
#
_entry.id   AF-A0A4R2RCX8-F1
#
_cell.length_a   1.000
_cell.length_b   1.000
_cell.length_c   1.000
_cell.angle_alpha   90.00
_cell.angle_beta   90.00
_cell.angle_gamma   90.00
#
_symmetry.space_group_name_H-M   'P 1'
#
loop_
_entity.id
_entity.type
_entity.pdbx_description
1 polymer ?
#
loop_
_entity_poly.entity_id
_entity_poly.type
_entity_poly.pdbx_seq_one_letter_code
_entity_poly.pdbx_strand_id
1 'polypeptide(L)'
;MAALTPKIIRIVRTHLDLTQAQVARRSGVSTSLISAIERREKRLMPEVEQRIGDALAVSDDIVHEILLLHHRVTAANDGNDVHGTGDSEVDSTLLMKEEVKHHD
;
A
#
# COMPACT_ATOMS: atom_id res chain seq x y z
N MET A 1 -1.54 12.76 -4.48
CA MET A 1 -1.44 11.56 -3.65
C MET A 1 -2.57 10.64 -4.04
N ALA A 2 -2.24 9.49 -4.62
CA ALA A 2 -3.17 8.38 -4.77
C ALA A 2 -3.68 7.98 -3.38
N ALA A 3 -4.96 7.60 -3.28
CA ALA A 3 -5.54 7.21 -2.00
C ALA A 3 -4.78 6.00 -1.43
N LEU A 4 -4.20 6.15 -0.23
CA LEU A 4 -3.47 5.06 0.42
C LEU A 4 -4.47 4.12 1.08
N THR A 5 -4.42 2.85 0.71
CA THR A 5 -5.14 1.80 1.43
C THR A 5 -4.25 1.18 2.52
N PRO A 6 -4.81 0.51 3.54
CA PRO A 6 -4.04 -0.29 4.50
C PRO A 6 -2.99 -1.20 3.88
N LYS A 7 -3.35 -1.87 2.77
CA LYS A 7 -2.46 -2.77 2.03
C LYS A 7 -1.32 -2.00 1.37
N ILE A 8 -1.62 -0.90 0.69
CA ILE A 8 -0.60 -0.04 0.05
C ILE A 8 0.39 0.49 1.09
N ILE A 9 -0.10 0.97 2.25
CA ILE A 9 0.77 1.45 3.33
C ILE A 9 1.77 0.38 3.76
N ARG A 10 1.29 -0.86 4.01
CA ARG A 10 2.16 -1.97 4.39
C ARG A 10 3.20 -2.26 3.29
N ILE A 11 2.76 -2.39 2.04
CA ILE A 11 3.62 -2.73 0.90
C ILE A 11 4.74 -1.70 0.74
N VAL A 12 4.37 -0.41 0.62
CA VAL A 12 5.31 0.69 0.43
C VAL A 12 6.26 0.78 1.62
N ARG A 13 5.74 0.72 2.85
CA ARG A 13 6.57 0.73 4.05
C ARG A 13 7.62 -0.40 4.04
N THR A 14 7.21 -1.62 3.71
CA THR A 14 8.14 -2.76 3.67
C THR A 14 9.15 -2.66 2.54
N HIS A 15 8.76 -2.10 1.40
CA HIS A 15 9.68 -1.88 0.28
C HIS A 15 10.76 -0.84 0.61
N LEU A 16 10.42 0.15 1.46
CA LEU A 16 11.36 1.17 1.95
C LEU A 16 12.17 0.71 3.18
N ASP A 17 12.11 -0.57 3.57
CA ASP A 17 12.74 -1.12 4.78
C ASP A 17 12.39 -0.37 6.07
N LEU A 18 11.17 0.17 6.14
CA LEU A 18 10.68 0.89 7.31
C LEU A 18 9.88 -0.03 8.23
N THR A 19 10.11 0.10 9.54
CA THR A 19 9.26 -0.47 10.58
C THR A 19 8.00 0.38 10.80
N GLN A 20 6.94 -0.22 11.34
CA GLN A 20 5.74 0.53 11.74
C GLN A 20 6.07 1.66 12.72
N ALA A 21 7.03 1.44 13.63
CA ALA A 21 7.48 2.44 14.59
C ALA A 21 8.22 3.61 13.93
N GLN A 22 8.98 3.38 12.86
CA GLN A 22 9.62 4.46 12.10
C GLN A 22 8.59 5.32 11.37
N VAL A 23 7.60 4.70 10.71
CA VAL A 23 6.51 5.44 10.06
C VAL A 23 5.73 6.24 11.10
N ALA A 24 5.32 5.62 12.20
CA ALA A 24 4.59 6.27 13.29
C ALA A 24 5.32 7.51 13.84
N ARG A 25 6.63 7.40 14.09
CA ARG A 25 7.46 8.54 14.53
C ARG A 25 7.48 9.67 13.50
N ARG A 26 7.64 9.35 12.22
CA ARG A 26 7.69 10.34 11.13
C ARG A 26 6.34 11.03 10.88
N SER A 27 5.24 10.29 11.04
CA SER A 27 3.88 10.79 10.81
C SER A 27 3.25 11.43 12.05
N GLY A 28 3.92 11.37 13.21
CA GLY A 28 3.37 11.86 14.48
C GLY A 28 2.13 11.10 14.96
N VAL A 29 2.03 9.79 14.65
CA VAL A 29 0.96 8.92 15.16
C VAL A 29 1.53 7.80 16.03
N SER A 30 0.67 7.00 16.67
CA SER A 30 1.14 5.86 17.46
C SER A 30 1.44 4.64 16.58
N THR A 31 2.45 3.85 16.97
CA THR A 31 2.76 2.56 16.32
C THR A 31 1.54 1.63 16.33
N SER A 32 0.77 1.63 17.42
CA SER A 32 -0.46 0.84 17.55
C SER A 32 -1.52 1.25 16.53
N LEU A 33 -1.62 2.53 16.18
CA LEU A 33 -2.53 3.01 15.15
C LEU A 33 -2.10 2.55 13.76
N ILE A 34 -0.81 2.66 13.41
CA ILE A 34 -0.27 2.12 12.14
C ILE A 34 -0.57 0.62 12.05
N SER A 35 -0.31 -0.10 13.12
CA SER A 35 -0.54 -1.54 13.19
C SER A 35 -2.01 -1.92 13.01
N ALA A 36 -2.95 -1.19 13.65
CA ALA A 36 -4.38 -1.43 13.51
C ALA A 36 -4.90 -1.06 12.11
N ILE A 37 -4.36 0.01 11.51
CA ILE A 37 -4.68 0.40 10.13
C ILE A 37 -4.25 -0.69 9.18
N GLU A 38 -2.99 -1.14 9.21
CA GLU A 38 -2.46 -2.17 8.30
C GLU A 38 -3.22 -3.50 8.41
N ARG A 39 -3.76 -3.83 9.59
CA ARG A 39 -4.61 -5.02 9.82
C ARG A 39 -6.10 -4.79 9.51
N ARG A 40 -6.49 -3.61 9.02
CA ARG A 40 -7.88 -3.20 8.77
C ARG A 40 -8.78 -3.21 10.03
N GLU A 41 -8.20 -3.19 11.22
CA GLU A 41 -8.91 -3.11 12.51
C GLU A 41 -9.41 -1.69 12.81
N LYS A 42 -8.75 -0.69 12.23
CA LYS A 42 -9.18 0.71 12.28
C LYS A 42 -9.24 1.30 10.88
N ARG A 43 -10.30 2.07 10.65
CA ARG A 43 -10.47 2.84 9.41
C ARG A 43 -9.38 3.91 9.33
N LEU A 44 -8.76 4.01 8.16
CA LEU A 44 -7.82 5.08 7.84
C LEU A 44 -8.62 6.38 7.61
N MET A 45 -8.33 7.40 8.41
CA MET A 45 -8.94 8.73 8.27
C MET A 45 -8.11 9.57 7.30
N PRO A 46 -8.71 10.47 6.51
CA PRO A 46 -7.98 11.30 5.53
C PRO A 46 -6.81 12.10 6.13
N GLU A 47 -6.97 12.62 7.36
CA GLU A 47 -5.89 13.32 8.04
C GLU A 47 -4.71 12.40 8.38
N VAL A 48 -5.00 11.17 8.82
CA VAL A 48 -3.97 10.17 9.14
C VAL A 48 -3.32 9.65 7.87
N GLU A 49 -4.10 9.49 6.81
CA GLU A 49 -3.63 9.15 5.47
C GLU A 49 -2.59 10.15 4.98
N GLN A 50 -2.90 11.45 5.02
CA GLN A 50 -1.98 12.51 4.61
C GLN A 50 -0.67 12.45 5.40
N ARG A 51 -0.75 12.34 6.74
CA ARG A 51 0.43 12.26 7.60
C ARG A 51 1.29 11.03 7.32
N ILE A 52 0.67 9.88 7.00
CA ILE A 52 1.39 8.66 6.64
C ILE A 52 2.04 8.83 5.26
N GLY A 53 1.33 9.39 4.29
CA GLY A 53 1.87 9.70 2.96
C GLY A 53 3.11 10.58 3.03
N ASP A 54 3.03 11.68 3.79
CA ASP A 54 4.15 12.60 4.02
C ASP A 54 5.34 11.89 4.69
N ALA A 55 5.07 11.01 5.66
CA ALA A 55 6.09 10.26 6.39
C ALA A 55 6.82 9.19 5.56
N LEU A 56 6.15 8.65 4.53
CA LEU A 56 6.75 7.74 3.56
C LEU A 56 7.60 8.50 2.54
N ALA A 57 7.37 9.80 2.33
CA ALA A 57 8.13 10.68 1.45
C ALA A 57 8.28 10.13 0.02
N VAL A 58 7.22 9.51 -0.50
CA VAL A 58 7.17 8.92 -1.85
C VAL A 58 6.18 9.68 -2.73
N SER A 59 6.51 9.81 -4.02
CA SER A 59 5.59 10.32 -5.02
C SER A 59 4.60 9.25 -5.48
N ASP A 60 3.52 9.67 -6.12
CA ASP A 60 2.51 8.77 -6.69
C ASP A 60 3.11 7.80 -7.72
N ASP A 61 4.10 8.25 -8.50
CA ASP A 61 4.79 7.41 -9.49
C ASP A 61 5.61 6.29 -8.82
N ILE A 62 6.31 6.60 -7.73
CA ILE A 62 7.07 5.60 -6.96
C ILE A 62 6.13 4.60 -6.29
N VAL A 63 5.03 5.07 -5.71
CA VAL A 63 4.00 4.16 -5.15
C VAL A 63 3.49 3.22 -6.23
N HIS A 64 3.19 3.74 -7.43
CA HIS A 64 2.73 2.94 -8.55
C HIS A 64 3.76 1.89 -8.99
N GLU A 65 5.03 2.28 -9.14
CA GLU A 65 6.12 1.37 -9.49
C GLU A 65 6.27 0.24 -8.46
N ILE A 66 6.25 0.57 -7.17
CA ILE A 66 6.31 -0.42 -6.08
C ILE A 66 5.16 -1.42 -6.18
N LEU A 67 3.94 -0.96 -6.48
CA LEU A 67 2.78 -1.84 -6.61
C LEU A 67 2.90 -2.78 -7.81
N LEU A 68 3.37 -2.29 -8.97
CA LEU A 68 3.62 -3.15 -10.13
C LEU A 68 4.67 -4.22 -9.84
N LEU A 69 5.76 -3.86 -9.14
CA LEU A 69 6.78 -4.81 -8.71
C LEU A 69 6.21 -5.85 -7.73
N HIS A 70 5.39 -5.41 -6.76
CA HIS A 70 4.74 -6.31 -5.81
C HIS A 70 3.85 -7.34 -6.54
N HIS A 71 2.99 -6.88 -7.45
CA HIS A 71 2.09 -7.76 -8.21
C HIS A 71 2.83 -8.82 -9.04
N ARG A 72 3.94 -8.43 -9.67
CA ARG A 72 4.78 -9.38 -10.42
C ARG A 72 5.34 -10.48 -9.52
N VAL A 73 5.83 -10.12 -8.33
CA VAL A 73 6.42 -11.08 -7.39
C VAL A 73 5.35 -12.01 -6.82
N THR A 74 4.18 -11.48 -6.44
CA THR A 74 3.09 -12.30 -5.91
C THR A 74 2.51 -13.24 -6.96
N ALA A 75 2.28 -12.77 -8.19
CA ALA A 75 1.75 -13.60 -9.27
C ALA A 75 2.73 -14.70 -9.72
N ALA A 76 4.05 -14.46 -9.63
CA ALA A 76 5.06 -15.48 -9.90
C ALA A 76 5.13 -16.55 -8.79
N ASN A 77 4.83 -16.19 -7.54
CA ASN A 77 4.81 -17.13 -6.42
C ASN A 77 3.55 -18.01 -6.39
N ASP A 78 2.41 -17.53 -6.91
CA ASP A 78 1.16 -18.32 -7.01
C ASP A 78 1.29 -19.54 -7.94
N GLY A 79 2.34 -19.62 -8.76
CA GLY A 79 2.67 -20.77 -9.60
C GLY A 79 3.42 -21.92 -8.87
N ASN A 80 3.82 -21.75 -7.61
CA ASN A 80 4.72 -22.70 -6.92
C ASN A 80 4.32 -23.13 -5.49
N ASP A 81 3.19 -22.73 -4.92
CA ASP A 81 2.82 -23.22 -3.57
C ASP A 81 1.33 -23.56 -3.35
N VAL A 82 1.12 -24.83 -2.99
CA VAL A 82 -0.06 -25.39 -2.33
C VAL A 82 0.06 -25.05 -0.83
N HIS A 83 -0.59 -23.96 -0.38
CA HIS A 83 -1.24 -23.74 0.93
C HIS A 83 -1.25 -22.24 1.29
N GLY A 84 -2.40 -21.72 1.73
CA GLY A 84 -2.41 -20.62 2.70
C GLY A 84 -3.09 -19.32 2.31
N THR A 85 -4.32 -19.17 2.83
CA THR A 85 -5.00 -17.92 3.21
C THR A 85 -5.19 -16.85 2.13
N GLY A 86 -6.41 -16.85 1.61
CA GLY A 86 -6.89 -15.88 0.65
C GLY A 86 -6.88 -14.45 1.19
N ASP A 87 -6.35 -13.57 0.36
CA ASP A 87 -6.66 -12.14 0.33
C ASP A 87 -6.84 -11.78 -1.16
N SER A 88 -7.79 -12.47 -1.81
CA SER A 88 -8.27 -12.15 -3.16
C SER A 88 -9.25 -10.98 -3.06
N GLU A 89 -8.72 -9.78 -2.85
CA GLU A 89 -9.36 -8.56 -3.30
C GLU A 89 -8.50 -8.00 -4.43
N VAL A 90 -8.97 -8.25 -5.64
CA VAL A 90 -8.54 -7.54 -6.85
C VAL A 90 -8.60 -6.04 -6.55
N ASP A 91 -7.44 -5.38 -6.59
CA ASP A 91 -7.31 -3.95 -6.37
C ASP A 91 -7.86 -3.21 -7.59
N SER A 92 -9.19 -3.09 -7.63
CA SER A 92 -9.96 -2.40 -8.67
C SER A 92 -9.56 -0.94 -8.87
N THR A 93 -8.73 -0.39 -7.99
CA THR A 93 -8.20 0.98 -8.07
C THR A 93 -7.08 1.11 -9.11
N LEU A 94 -6.29 0.04 -9.34
CA LEU A 94 -5.16 0.08 -10.25
C LEU A 94 -5.59 0.01 -11.72
N LEU A 95 -6.75 -0.59 -12.01
CA LEU A 95 -7.26 -0.77 -13.36
C LEU A 95 -7.90 0.51 -13.96
N MET A 96 -8.25 1.51 -13.16
CA MET A 96 -8.99 2.68 -13.66
C MET A 96 -8.14 3.76 -14.34
N LYS A 97 -6.80 3.66 -14.34
CA LYS A 97 -5.93 4.68 -14.94
C LYS A 97 -5.37 4.32 -16.31
N GLU A 98 -5.50 3.07 -16.77
CA GLU A 98 -5.02 2.66 -18.09
C GLU A 98 -6.02 2.90 -19.23
N GLU A 99 -7.32 3.11 -18.95
CA GLU A 99 -8.33 3.29 -20.01
C GLU A 99 -8.39 4.70 -20.65
N VAL A 100 -7.63 5.69 -20.18
CA VAL A 100 -7.76 7.08 -20.69
C VAL A 100 -6.70 7.47 -21.73
N LYS A 101 -5.94 6.52 -22.29
CA LYS A 101 -4.92 6.82 -23.32
C LYS A 101 -5.19 6.30 -24.74
N HIS A 102 -6.36 5.73 -25.00
CA HIS A 102 -6.76 5.39 -26.37
C HIS A 102 -8.17 5.88 -26.69
N HIS A 103 -8.29 7.17 -26.99
CA HIS A 103 -9.21 7.66 -28.01
C HIS A 103 -8.63 8.94 -28.62
N ASP A 104 -8.33 8.86 -29.91
CA ASP A 104 -8.17 9.98 -30.85
C ASP A 104 -9.40 10.90 -30.82
#